data_AF-A0A8T4YJE8-F1
#
_entry.id   AF-A0A8T4YJE8-F1
#
_cell.length_a   1.000
_cell.length_b   1.000
_cell.length_c   1.000
_cell.angle_alpha   90.00
_cell.angle_beta   90.00
_cell.angle_gamma   90.00
#
_symmetry.space_group_name_H-M   'P 1'
#
loop_
_entity.id
_entity.type
_entity.pdbx_description
1 polymer ?
#
loop_
_entity_poly.entity_id
_entity_poly.type
_entity_poly.pdbx_seq_one_letter_code
_entity_poly.pdbx_strand_id
1 'polypeptide(L)'
;MRKNKVGYLGLLGFLGLLGLFSGNSGFYGFFGFFGFFSALWGRGSDERIDRNVERSCRNAFVFTMTASALFIAFIAALRALDVFQIAFSALFAGNVILFVGSFIYYNTRGE
;
A
#
# COMPACT_ATOMS: atom_id res chain seq x y z
N MET A 1 -20.60 -11.77 -11.81
CA MET A 1 -19.68 -11.65 -10.66
C MET A 1 -18.81 -10.42 -10.87
N ARG A 2 -18.84 -9.46 -9.94
CA ARG A 2 -18.06 -8.22 -10.08
C ARG A 2 -16.60 -8.51 -9.75
N LYS A 3 -15.69 -8.13 -10.66
CA LYS A 3 -14.24 -8.34 -10.47
C LYS A 3 -13.73 -7.44 -9.35
N ASN A 4 -12.90 -7.98 -8.46
CA ASN A 4 -12.26 -7.19 -7.42
C ASN A 4 -11.21 -6.26 -8.06
N LYS A 5 -11.50 -4.96 -8.10
CA LYS A 5 -10.65 -3.95 -8.75
C LYS A 5 -9.31 -3.77 -8.04
N VAL A 6 -9.19 -4.15 -6.77
CA VAL A 6 -7.93 -4.09 -6.01
C VAL A 6 -6.83 -4.92 -6.68
N GLY A 7 -7.19 -5.97 -7.40
CA GLY A 7 -6.22 -6.80 -8.11
C GLY A 7 -5.45 -6.07 -9.22
N TYR A 8 -5.98 -4.96 -9.76
CA TYR A 8 -5.26 -4.13 -10.73
C TYR A 8 -4.06 -3.40 -10.13
N LEU A 9 -3.98 -3.28 -8.80
CA LEU A 9 -2.77 -2.77 -8.13
C LEU A 9 -1.55 -3.64 -8.42
N GLY A 10 -1.74 -4.91 -8.81
CA GLY A 10 -0.64 -5.77 -9.24
C GLY A 10 0.14 -5.25 -10.45
N LEU A 11 -0.49 -4.43 -11.31
CA LEU A 11 0.20 -3.79 -12.42
C LEU A 11 1.30 -2.82 -11.97
N LEU A 12 1.20 -2.26 -10.76
CA LEU A 12 2.26 -1.43 -10.19
C LEU A 12 3.56 -2.22 -9.96
N GLY A 13 3.49 -3.56 -9.90
CA GLY A 13 4.68 -4.40 -9.81
C GLY A 13 5.61 -4.30 -11.01
N PHE A 14 5.10 -3.92 -12.18
CA PHE A 14 5.95 -3.66 -13.35
C PHE A 14 6.89 -2.47 -13.17
N LEU A 15 6.60 -1.55 -12.24
CA LEU A 15 7.54 -0.48 -11.87
C LEU A 15 8.86 -1.03 -11.31
N GLY A 16 8.86 -2.27 -10.79
CA GLY A 16 10.09 -2.92 -10.35
C GLY A 16 11.08 -3.20 -11.47
N LEU A 17 10.63 -3.32 -12.72
CA LEU A 17 11.50 -3.46 -13.88
C LEU A 17 12.34 -2.20 -14.13
N LEU A 18 11.91 -1.02 -13.65
CA LEU A 18 12.71 0.20 -13.73
C LEU A 18 14.00 0.10 -12.91
N GLY A 19 14.08 -0.79 -11.91
CA GLY A 19 15.32 -1.07 -11.17
C GLY A 19 16.43 -1.62 -12.07
N LEU A 20 16.08 -2.39 -13.11
CA LEU A 20 17.03 -2.96 -14.06
C LEU A 20 17.67 -1.89 -14.95
N PHE A 21 16.92 -0.85 -15.31
CA PHE A 21 17.39 0.23 -16.18
C PHE A 21 18.03 1.39 -15.42
N SER A 22 17.55 1.68 -14.20
CA SER A 22 18.00 2.82 -13.40
C SER A 22 19.14 2.50 -12.42
N GLY A 23 19.38 1.22 -12.12
CA GLY A 23 20.31 0.81 -11.06
C GLY A 23 19.83 1.12 -9.64
N ASN A 24 18.63 1.69 -9.48
CA ASN A 24 18.06 2.02 -8.17
C ASN A 24 17.32 0.80 -7.59
N SER A 25 17.91 0.20 -6.56
CA SER A 25 17.36 -0.99 -5.88
C SER A 25 16.01 -0.76 -5.21
N GLY A 26 15.65 0.50 -4.91
CA GLY A 26 14.34 0.84 -4.35
C GLY A 26 13.18 0.45 -5.25
N PHE A 27 13.38 0.43 -6.57
CA PHE A 27 12.33 -0.01 -7.50
C PHE A 27 11.94 -1.48 -7.30
N TYR A 28 12.87 -2.34 -6.90
CA TYR A 28 12.55 -3.77 -6.70
C TYR A 28 11.49 -4.00 -5.60
N GLY A 29 11.32 -3.06 -4.68
CA GLY A 29 10.22 -3.10 -3.71
C GLY A 29 8.84 -3.12 -4.37
N PHE A 30 8.69 -2.54 -5.56
CA PHE A 30 7.43 -2.57 -6.29
C PHE A 30 7.02 -3.98 -6.71
N PHE A 31 7.93 -4.95 -6.86
CA PHE A 31 7.55 -6.33 -7.17
C PHE A 31 6.63 -6.95 -6.12
N GLY A 32 6.64 -6.45 -4.88
CA GLY A 32 5.65 -6.84 -3.86
C GLY A 32 4.20 -6.61 -4.28
N PHE A 33 3.93 -5.64 -5.17
CA PHE A 33 2.59 -5.40 -5.69
C PHE A 33 2.04 -6.57 -6.49
N PHE A 34 2.87 -7.45 -7.08
CA PHE A 34 2.37 -8.63 -7.79
C PHE A 34 1.50 -9.54 -6.90
N GLY A 35 1.65 -9.50 -5.57
CA GLY A 35 0.76 -10.17 -4.65
C GLY A 35 -0.71 -9.78 -4.80
N PHE A 36 -1.02 -8.55 -5.23
CA PHE A 36 -2.39 -8.09 -5.49
C PHE A 36 -3.07 -8.83 -6.65
N PHE A 37 -2.31 -9.43 -7.60
CA PHE A 37 -2.94 -10.22 -8.66
C PHE A 37 -3.74 -11.42 -8.15
N SER A 38 -3.42 -11.93 -6.95
CA SER A 38 -4.24 -12.95 -6.27
C SER A 38 -5.71 -12.52 -6.10
N ALA A 39 -5.97 -11.21 -5.95
CA ALA A 39 -7.32 -10.67 -5.84
C ALA A 39 -8.11 -10.70 -7.16
N LEU A 40 -7.45 -10.84 -8.32
CA LEU A 40 -8.14 -10.99 -9.62
C LEU A 40 -8.76 -12.38 -9.80
N TRP A 41 -8.14 -13.41 -9.20
CA TRP A 41 -8.58 -14.81 -9.30
C TRP A 41 -9.47 -15.27 -8.12
N GLY A 42 -9.62 -14.44 -7.09
CA GLY A 42 -10.52 -14.74 -5.97
C GLY A 42 -11.99 -14.81 -6.39
N ARG A 43 -12.80 -15.56 -5.63
CA ARG A 43 -14.28 -15.51 -5.77
C ARG A 43 -14.69 -14.04 -5.73
N GLY A 44 -15.43 -13.60 -6.76
CA GLY A 44 -15.71 -12.19 -7.06
C GLY A 44 -16.24 -11.38 -5.88
N SER A 45 -16.27 -10.04 -6.00
CA SER A 45 -16.59 -9.14 -4.89
C SER A 45 -17.97 -9.47 -4.30
N ASP A 46 -17.94 -10.23 -3.22
CA ASP A 46 -19.01 -10.35 -2.26
C ASP A 46 -19.06 -9.04 -1.45
N GLU A 47 -20.23 -8.64 -0.98
CA GLU A 47 -20.39 -7.43 -0.15
C GLU A 47 -19.41 -7.44 1.04
N ARG A 48 -19.07 -8.63 1.52
CA ARG A 48 -18.03 -8.86 2.53
C ARG A 48 -16.64 -8.38 2.09
N ILE A 49 -16.21 -8.73 0.88
CA ILE A 49 -14.89 -8.32 0.37
C ILE A 49 -14.85 -6.80 0.22
N ASP A 50 -15.91 -6.19 -0.30
CA ASP A 50 -15.99 -4.74 -0.46
C ASP A 50 -15.89 -4.03 0.90
N ARG A 51 -16.65 -4.50 1.90
CA ARG A 51 -16.61 -3.97 3.27
C ARG A 51 -15.21 -4.10 3.89
N ASN A 52 -14.52 -5.21 3.64
CA ASN A 52 -13.16 -5.41 4.14
C ASN A 52 -12.15 -4.50 3.46
N VAL A 53 -12.31 -4.24 2.16
CA VAL A 53 -11.52 -3.24 1.43
C VAL A 53 -11.78 -1.84 2.01
N GLU A 54 -13.03 -1.45 2.24
CA GLU A 54 -13.39 -0.15 2.82
C GLU A 54 -12.78 0.06 4.21
N ARG A 55 -12.89 -0.94 5.10
CA ARG A 55 -12.29 -0.89 6.44
C ARG A 55 -10.77 -0.80 6.38
N SER A 56 -10.15 -1.57 5.48
CA SER A 56 -8.70 -1.55 5.28
C SER A 56 -8.22 -0.21 4.72
N CYS A 57 -8.94 0.34 3.73
CA CYS A 57 -8.70 1.68 3.20
C CYS A 57 -8.82 2.74 4.29
N ARG A 58 -9.84 2.67 5.15
CA ARG A 58 -10.01 3.62 6.27
C ARG A 58 -8.81 3.58 7.22
N ASN A 59 -8.35 2.40 7.61
CA ASN A 59 -7.19 2.26 8.49
C ASN A 59 -5.92 2.84 7.85
N ALA A 60 -5.68 2.51 6.58
CA ALA A 60 -4.52 3.00 5.83
C ALA A 60 -4.58 4.53 5.61
N PHE A 61 -5.78 5.06 5.36
CA PHE A 61 -6.03 6.50 5.22
C PHE A 61 -5.74 7.27 6.51
N VAL A 62 -6.26 6.80 7.66
CA VAL A 62 -5.99 7.42 8.96
C VAL A 62 -4.50 7.41 9.25
N PHE A 63 -3.82 6.27 9.05
CA PHE A 63 -2.38 6.18 9.20
C PHE A 63 -1.66 7.19 8.31
N THR A 64 -1.97 7.24 7.01
CA THR A 64 -1.29 8.12 6.06
C THR A 64 -1.47 9.58 6.43
N MET A 65 -2.68 9.98 6.85
CA MET A 65 -2.97 11.36 7.24
C MET A 65 -2.19 11.75 8.51
N THR A 66 -2.20 10.90 9.53
CA THR A 66 -1.51 11.18 10.79
C THR A 66 0.01 11.13 10.62
N ALA A 67 0.54 10.11 9.95
CA ALA A 67 1.97 9.95 9.74
C ALA A 67 2.54 11.07 8.85
N SER A 68 1.83 11.48 7.79
CA SER A 68 2.29 12.56 6.92
C SER A 68 2.32 13.91 7.64
N ALA A 69 1.29 14.23 8.44
CA ALA A 69 1.27 15.45 9.24
C ALA A 69 2.45 15.50 10.22
N LEU A 70 2.73 14.39 10.92
CA LEU A 70 3.86 14.29 11.83
C LEU A 70 5.20 14.40 11.10
N PHE A 71 5.39 13.66 10.01
CA PHE A 71 6.63 13.70 9.23
C PHE A 71 6.91 15.10 8.70
N ILE A 72 5.91 15.79 8.13
CA ILE A 72 6.07 17.16 7.65
C ILE A 72 6.43 18.10 8.79
N ALA A 73 5.73 18.03 9.93
CA ALA A 73 6.00 18.88 11.09
C ALA A 73 7.42 18.67 11.63
N PHE A 74 7.86 17.42 11.79
CA PHE A 74 9.21 17.10 12.29
C PHE A 74 10.30 17.52 11.31
N ILE A 75 10.15 17.23 10.01
CA ILE A 75 11.12 17.62 8.99
C ILE A 75 11.25 19.15 8.93
N ALA A 76 10.13 19.87 8.98
CA ALA A 76 10.13 21.33 8.97
C ALA A 76 10.76 21.91 10.25
N ALA A 77 10.43 21.37 11.43
CA ALA A 77 10.96 21.84 12.72
C ALA A 77 12.47 21.61 12.84
N LEU A 78 12.96 20.45 12.38
CA LEU A 78 14.37 20.06 12.46
C LEU A 78 15.20 20.54 11.26
N ARG A 79 14.55 21.14 10.23
CA ARG A 79 15.18 21.55 8.97
C ARG A 79 15.95 20.43 8.26
N ALA A 80 15.48 19.19 8.40
CA ALA A 80 16.15 17.98 7.90
C ALA A 80 15.56 17.50 6.56
N LEU A 81 15.75 18.31 5.51
CA LEU A 81 15.17 18.05 4.18
C LEU A 81 15.72 16.78 3.51
N ASP A 82 16.93 16.37 3.87
CA ASP A 82 17.60 15.13 3.45
C ASP A 82 16.84 13.87 3.88
N VAL A 83 16.10 13.92 5.00
CA VAL A 83 15.30 12.80 5.51
C VAL A 83 13.98 12.62 4.74
N PHE A 84 13.58 13.59 3.92
CA PHE A 84 12.28 13.57 3.24
C PHE A 84 12.08 12.33 2.38
N GLN A 85 13.10 11.89 1.63
CA GLN A 85 13.02 10.69 0.80
C GLN A 85 12.75 9.44 1.64
N ILE A 86 13.46 9.27 2.77
CA ILE A 86 13.30 8.13 3.67
C ILE A 86 11.91 8.17 4.32
N ALA A 87 11.47 9.34 4.80
CA ALA A 87 10.16 9.53 5.39
C ALA A 87 9.03 9.20 4.40
N PHE A 88 9.17 9.63 3.15
CA PHE A 88 8.22 9.30 2.09
C PHE A 88 8.18 7.80 1.81
N SER A 89 9.34 7.14 1.68
CA SER A 89 9.41 5.69 1.48
C SER A 89 8.81 4.91 2.65
N ALA A 90 9.08 5.32 3.89
CA ALA A 90 8.52 4.72 5.10
C ALA A 90 7.00 4.89 5.18
N LEU A 91 6.50 6.08 4.84
CA LEU A 91 5.06 6.37 4.79
C LEU A 91 4.36 5.49 3.75
N PHE A 92 4.95 5.38 2.55
CA PHE A 92 4.43 4.53 1.49
C PHE A 92 4.39 3.05 1.90
N ALA A 93 5.52 2.52 2.40
CA ALA A 93 5.61 1.14 2.83
C ALA A 93 4.64 0.84 3.98
N GLY A 94 4.58 1.71 4.99
CA GLY A 94 3.65 1.59 6.11
C GLY A 94 2.18 1.59 5.67
N ASN A 95 1.82 2.43 4.70
CA ASN A 95 0.46 2.49 4.17
C ASN A 95 0.07 1.18 3.47
N VAL A 96 0.97 0.63 2.64
CA VAL A 96 0.74 -0.66 1.96
C VAL A 96 0.63 -1.80 2.98
N ILE A 97 1.54 -1.87 3.95
CA ILE A 97 1.54 -2.89 5.00
C ILE A 97 0.25 -2.84 5.82
N LEU A 98 -0.18 -1.65 6.24
CA LEU A 98 -1.41 -1.50 7.02
C LEU A 98 -2.66 -1.84 6.22
N PHE A 99 -2.71 -1.45 4.94
CA PHE A 99 -3.81 -1.85 4.07
C PHE A 99 -3.87 -3.38 3.92
N VAL A 100 -2.77 -4.01 3.50
CA VAL A 100 -2.71 -5.46 3.26
C VAL A 100 -2.93 -6.26 4.55
N GLY A 101 -2.28 -5.84 5.64
CA GLY A 101 -2.44 -6.46 6.95
C GLY A 101 -3.87 -6.35 7.48
N SER A 102 -4.51 -5.18 7.37
CA SER A 102 -5.92 -5.00 7.72
C SER A 102 -6.82 -5.87 6.86
N PHE A 103 -6.54 -5.95 5.55
CA PHE A 103 -7.36 -6.75 4.63
C PHE A 103 -7.28 -8.24 4.96
N ILE A 104 -6.07 -8.77 5.17
CA ILE A 104 -5.87 -10.17 5.58
C ILE A 104 -6.56 -10.43 6.92
N TYR A 105 -6.44 -9.52 7.88
CA TYR A 105 -7.08 -9.63 9.18
C TYR A 105 -8.61 -9.72 9.09
N TYR A 106 -9.26 -8.81 8.36
CA TYR A 106 -10.72 -8.85 8.22
C TYR A 106 -11.18 -10.06 7.42
N ASN A 107 -10.44 -10.42 6.36
CA ASN A 107 -10.80 -11.55 5.51
C ASN A 107 -10.67 -12.91 6.24
N THR A 108 -9.69 -13.08 7.12
CA THR A 108 -9.49 -14.31 7.91
C THR A 108 -10.50 -14.46 9.04
N ARG A 109 -11.00 -13.36 9.61
CA ARG A 109 -12.07 -13.38 10.63
C ARG A 109 -13.46 -13.60 10.06
N GLY A 110 -13.62 -13.47 8.75
CA GLY A 110 -14.91 -13.66 8.07
C GLY A 110 -15.93 -12.56 8.35
N GLU A 111 -15.48 -11.41 8.86
CA GLU A 111 -16.28 -10.17 9.00
C GLU A 111 -16.64 -9.54 7.64
#